data_AF-A0A2V8TMX4-F1
#
_entry.id   AF-A0A2V8TMX4-F1
#
_cell.length_a   1.000
_cell.length_b   1.000
_cell.length_c   1.000
_cell.angle_alpha   90.00
_cell.angle_beta   90.00
_cell.angle_gamma   90.00
#
_symmetry.space_group_name_H-M   'P 1'
#
loop_
_entity.id
_entity.type
_entity.pdbx_description
1 polymer ?
#
loop_
_entity_poly.entity_id
_entity_poly.type
_entity_poly.pdbx_seq_one_letter_code
_entity_poly.pdbx_strand_id
1 'polypeptide(L)' 'HPLDTGDRVPLIRREFGSGLCNITRCCTEVCPEQIQITDNGIIPLKERVVDRCYDPLLWLSRKLFRR' A
#
# COMPACT_ATOMS: atom_id res chain seq x y z
N HIS A 1 6.17 6.02 -3.69
CA HIS A 1 7.10 7.15 -3.98
C HIS A 1 8.22 6.62 -4.88
N PRO A 2 8.67 7.34 -5.92
CA PRO A 2 9.68 6.84 -6.87
C PRO A 2 11.05 6.52 -6.22
N LEU A 3 11.38 7.18 -5.10
CA LEU A 3 12.56 6.87 -4.28
C LEU A 3 12.32 5.78 -3.22
N ASP A 4 11.11 5.19 -3.16
CA ASP A 4 10.83 4.07 -2.25
C ASP A 4 11.38 2.77 -2.84
N THR A 5 12.68 2.53 -2.62
CA THR A 5 13.42 1.37 -3.12
C THR A 5 13.35 0.15 -2.20
N GLY A 6 12.86 0.31 -0.96
CA GLY A 6 12.78 -0.75 0.03
C GLY A 6 11.51 -1.59 -0.06
N ASP A 7 11.66 -2.92 0.03
CA ASP A 7 10.51 -3.83 0.15
C ASP A 7 9.93 -3.83 1.57
N ARG A 8 9.03 -2.87 1.82
CA ARG A 8 8.33 -2.70 3.10
C ARG A 8 6.98 -3.41 3.17
N VAL A 9 6.53 -4.07 2.10
CA VAL A 9 5.20 -4.71 2.02
C VAL A 9 4.96 -5.74 3.14
N PRO A 10 5.92 -6.61 3.52
CA PRO A 10 5.70 -7.59 4.58
C PRO A 10 5.49 -6.93 5.95
N LEU A 11 6.26 -5.89 6.26
CA LEU A 11 6.17 -5.13 7.52
C LEU A 11 4.87 -4.32 7.58
N ILE A 12 4.48 -3.70 6.47
CA ILE A 12 3.23 -2.92 6.39
C ILE A 12 2.01 -3.78 6.68
N ARG A 13 1.98 -5.00 6.14
CA ARG A 13 0.88 -5.95 6.37
C ARG A 13 0.82 -6.40 7.83
N ARG A 14 1.97 -6.62 8.48
CA ARG A 14 2.04 -7.28 9.79
C ARG A 14 2.08 -6.33 10.98
N GLU A 15 2.80 -5.21 10.85
CA GLU A 15 3.19 -4.37 11.99
C GLU A 15 2.66 -2.94 11.89
N PHE A 16 2.67 -2.32 10.70
CA PHE A 16 2.30 -0.91 10.56
C PHE A 16 0.80 -0.62 10.47
N GLY A 17 -0.05 -1.64 10.64
CA GLY A 17 -1.50 -1.45 10.78
C GLY A 17 -2.17 -0.82 9.56
N SER A 18 -1.60 -0.90 8.35
CA SER A 18 -2.20 -0.25 7.17
C SER A 18 -3.61 -0.79 6.87
N GLY A 19 -3.88 -2.05 7.25
CA GLY A 19 -5.20 -2.67 7.15
C GLY A 19 -6.27 -2.06 8.06
N LEU A 20 -5.89 -1.23 9.05
CA LEU A 20 -6.83 -0.56 9.96
C LEU A 20 -7.30 0.81 9.43
N CYS A 21 -6.60 1.36 8.43
CA CYS A 21 -7.01 2.63 7.83
C CYS A 21 -8.23 2.39 6.92
N ASN A 22 -9.25 3.25 6.99
CA ASN A 22 -10.47 3.14 6.14
C ASN A 22 -10.51 4.13 4.97
N ILE A 23 -9.40 4.83 4.68
CA ILE A 23 -9.31 5.82 3.58
C ILE A 23 -10.31 6.98 3.75
N THR A 24 -10.73 7.28 4.98
CA THR A 24 -11.64 8.39 5.29
C THR A 24 -11.04 9.77 5.00
N ARG A 25 -9.72 9.88 4.80
CA ARG A 25 -8.98 11.14 4.58
C ARG A 25 -8.89 12.08 5.78
N CYS A 26 -9.27 11.65 6.98
CA CYS A 26 -9.13 12.45 8.21
C CYS A 26 -7.68 12.94 8.45
N CYS A 27 -6.67 12.16 8.09
CA CYS A 27 -5.26 12.55 8.19
C CYS A 27 -4.86 13.63 7.17
N THR A 28 -5.50 13.68 6.00
CA THR A 28 -5.27 14.71 4.98
C THR A 28 -5.95 16.02 5.37
N GLU A 29 -7.19 15.95 5.85
CA GLU A 29 -8.03 17.11 6.19
C GLU A 29 -7.47 17.92 7.36
N VAL A 30 -6.88 17.24 8.36
CA VAL A 30 -6.33 17.89 9.55
C VAL A 30 -4.87 18.33 9.39
N CYS A 31 -4.22 17.99 8.28
CA CYS A 31 -2.79 18.21 8.16
C CYS A 31 -2.47 19.71 7.98
N PRO A 32 -1.64 20.31 8.87
CA PRO A 32 -1.29 21.73 8.77
C PRO A 32 -0.52 22.07 7.48
N GLU A 33 0.24 21.11 6.96
CA GLU A 33 1.04 21.25 5.74
C GLU A 33 0.25 20.93 4.46
N GLN A 34 -1.06 20.65 4.58
CA GLN A 34 -1.97 20.35 3.46
C GLN A 34 -1.50 19.21 2.54
N ILE A 35 -0.69 18.29 3.05
CA ILE A 35 -0.20 17.14 2.28
C ILE A 35 -1.32 16.16 1.99
N GLN A 36 -1.38 15.70 0.74
CA GLN A 36 -2.33 14.67 0.31
C GLN A 36 -1.80 13.26 0.62
N ILE A 37 -1.54 12.99 1.91
CA ILE A 37 -0.87 11.75 2.35
C ILE A 37 -1.69 10.50 2.05
N THR A 38 -3.02 10.61 2.11
CA THR A 38 -3.91 9.47 1.81
C THR A 38 -3.74 9.03 0.35
N ASP A 39 -3.81 9.97 -0.58
CA ASP A 39 -3.80 9.68 -2.02
C ASP A 39 -2.38 9.42 -2.57
N ASN A 40 -1.37 10.17 -2.11
CA ASN A 40 0.00 10.04 -2.61
C ASN A 40 0.85 9.00 -1.84
N GLY A 41 0.39 8.57 -0.66
CA GLY A 41 1.13 7.67 0.24
C GLY A 41 0.36 6.41 0.59
N ILE A 42 -0.73 6.54 1.34
CA ILE A 42 -1.45 5.41 1.96
C ILE A 42 -2.08 4.49 0.90
N ILE A 43 -2.77 5.05 -0.10
CA ILE A 43 -3.42 4.27 -1.17
C ILE A 43 -2.37 3.45 -1.96
N PRO A 44 -1.29 4.05 -2.51
CA PRO A 44 -0.25 3.28 -3.22
C PRO A 44 0.43 2.21 -2.36
N LEU A 45 0.55 2.43 -1.04
CA LEU A 45 1.10 1.44 -0.12
C LEU A 45 0.14 0.25 0.06
N LYS A 46 -1.15 0.53 0.17
CA LYS A 46 -2.18 -0.51 0.30
C LYS A 46 -2.35 -1.31 -0.97
N GLU A 47 -2.39 -0.68 -2.14
CA GLU A 47 -2.47 -1.37 -3.42
C GLU A 47 -1.32 -2.38 -3.56
N ARG A 48 -0.08 -1.99 -3.24
CA ARG A 48 1.07 -2.92 -3.22
C ARG A 48 0.90 -4.11 -2.26
N VAL A 49 0.24 -3.92 -1.12
CA VAL A 49 -0.08 -5.02 -0.19
C VAL A 49 -1.16 -5.93 -0.77
N VAL A 50 -2.20 -5.35 -1.38
CA VAL A 50 -3.30 -6.08 -2.01
C VAL A 50 -2.79 -6.92 -3.19
N ASP A 51 -2.05 -6.31 -4.12
CA ASP A 51 -1.51 -6.96 -5.32
C ASP A 51 -0.54 -8.12 -5.01
N ARG A 52 0.12 -8.08 -3.86
CA ARG A 52 1.09 -9.11 -3.47
C ARG A 52 0.49 -10.19 -2.58
N CYS A 53 -0.44 -9.85 -1.71
CA CYS A 53 -0.95 -10.75 -0.69
C CYS A 53 -2.36 -11.28 -0.95
N TYR A 54 -3.17 -10.57 -1.72
CA TYR A 54 -4.61 -10.86 -1.85
C TYR A 54 -5.06 -11.06 -3.30
N ASP A 55 -4.39 -10.49 -4.30
CA ASP A 55 -4.78 -10.68 -5.71
C ASP A 55 -4.40 -12.09 -6.21
N PRO A 56 -5.40 -12.97 -6.46
CA PRO A 56 -5.15 -14.33 -6.91
C PRO A 56 -4.71 -14.41 -8.37
N LEU A 57 -5.09 -13.43 -9.21
CA LEU A 57 -4.73 -13.38 -10.63
C LEU A 57 -3.26 -13.02 -10.80
N LEU A 58 -2.80 -12.00 -10.07
CA LEU A 58 -1.38 -11.59 -10.03
C LEU A 58 -0.49 -12.67 -9.40
N TRP A 59 -0.98 -13.38 -8.38
CA TRP A 59 -0.24 -14.52 -7.82
C TRP A 59 -0.16 -15.69 -8.80
N LEU A 60 -1.28 -16.04 -9.44
CA LEU A 60 -1.34 -17.13 -10.41
C LEU A 60 -0.49 -16.82 -11.64
N SER A 61 -0.52 -15.59 -12.15
CA SER A 61 0.32 -15.18 -13.29
C SER A 61 1.81 -15.25 -12.94
N ARG A 62 2.23 -14.76 -11.76
CA ARG A 62 3.61 -14.93 -11.26
C ARG A 62 4.02 -16.38 -11.12
N LYS A 63 3.08 -17.29 -10.80
CA LYS A 63 3.34 -18.72 -10.66
C LYS A 63 3.41 -19.44 -12.02
N LEU A 64 2.55 -19.09 -12.97
CA LEU A 64 2.50 -19.70 -14.31
C LEU A 64 3.56 -19.15 -15.26
N PHE A 65 3.85 -17.85 -15.19
CA PHE A 65 4.79 -17.17 -16.10
C PHE A 65 6.20 -17.00 -15.49
N ARG A 66 6.52 -17.66 -14.37
CA ARG A 66 7.90 -17.83 -13.87
C ARG A 66 8.67 -18.78 -14.79
N ARG A 67 9.07 -18.28 -15.97
CA ARG A 67 10.28 -18.71 -16.68
C ARG A 67 11.43 -17.81 -16.26
#